data_AF-A0A1A2RTX8-F1
#
_entry.id   AF-A0A1A2RTX8-F1
#
_cell.length_a   1.000
_cell.length_b   1.000
_cell.length_c   1.000
_cell.angle_alpha   90.00
_cell.angle_beta   90.00
_cell.angle_gamma   90.00
#
_symmetry.space_group_name_H-M   'P 1'
#
loop_
_entity.id
_entity.type
_entity.pdbx_description
1 polymer ?
#
loop_
_entity_poly.entity_id
_entity_poly.type
_entity_poly.pdbx_seq_one_letter_code
_entity_poly.pdbx_strand_id
1 'polypeptide(L)' 'MSWTRYTGRAVADVRLTGAALHAELEDRIRVANPHLTDVRLEVATATETYDAERTRRWYEVTYLAEDPEDNS' A
#
# COMPACT_ATOMS: atom_id res chain seq x y z
N MET A 1 -11.00 17.13 6.38
CA MET A 1 -10.66 15.70 6.38
C MET A 1 -10.71 15.26 4.93
N SER A 2 -9.69 15.64 4.17
CA SER A 2 -9.65 15.43 2.72
C SER A 2 -8.78 14.21 2.49
N TRP A 3 -9.43 13.08 2.24
CA TRP A 3 -8.73 11.84 1.93
C TRP A 3 -8.40 11.84 0.44
N THR A 4 -7.11 11.90 0.14
CA THR A 4 -6.62 11.86 -1.24
C THR A 4 -6.36 10.42 -1.63
N ARG A 5 -6.83 10.03 -2.81
CA ARG A 5 -6.61 8.69 -3.35
C ARG A 5 -5.27 8.63 -4.05
N TYR A 6 -4.39 7.80 -3.53
CA TYR A 6 -3.10 7.50 -4.10
C TYR A 6 -3.10 6.09 -4.69
N THR A 7 -2.43 5.96 -5.83
CA THR A 7 -2.08 4.68 -6.40
C THR A 7 -0.60 4.46 -6.17
N GLY A 8 -0.26 3.26 -5.71
CA GLY A 8 1.11 2.90 -5.40
C GLY A 8 1.37 1.45 -5.71
N ARG A 9 2.61 1.08 -5.43
CA ARG A 9 3.11 -0.26 -5.64
C ARG A 9 3.80 -0.70 -4.36
N ALA A 10 3.34 -1.79 -3.77
CA ALA A 10 3.94 -2.37 -2.57
C ALA A 10 4.22 -3.86 -2.77
N VAL A 11 5.26 -4.34 -2.10
CA VAL A 11 5.66 -5.75 -2.11
C VAL A 11 5.17 -6.39 -0.82
N ALA A 12 4.51 -7.54 -0.93
CA ALA A 12 4.06 -8.31 0.22
C ALA A 12 4.33 -9.79 0.01
N ASP A 13 4.43 -10.53 1.10
CA ASP A 13 4.64 -11.97 1.06
C ASP A 13 3.43 -12.69 0.43
N VAL A 14 3.70 -13.56 -0.54
CA VAL A 14 2.64 -14.28 -1.28
C VAL A 14 1.84 -15.24 -0.41
N ARG A 15 2.37 -15.58 0.77
CA ARG A 15 1.71 -16.42 1.76
C ARG A 15 0.68 -15.64 2.58
N LEU A 16 0.73 -14.31 2.56
CA LEU A 16 -0.25 -13.45 3.23
C LEU A 16 -1.49 -13.29 2.36
N THR A 17 -2.65 -13.39 3.00
CA THR A 17 -3.96 -13.28 2.34
C THR A 17 -4.94 -12.51 3.22
N GLY A 18 -5.91 -11.83 2.59
CA GLY A 18 -6.95 -11.09 3.31
C GLY A 18 -6.35 -9.98 4.19
N ALA A 19 -6.75 -9.95 5.46
CA ALA A 19 -6.37 -8.88 6.38
C ALA A 19 -4.85 -8.80 6.65
N ALA A 20 -4.14 -9.94 6.66
CA ALA A 20 -2.70 -9.95 6.89
C ALA A 20 -1.93 -9.33 5.72
N LEU A 21 -2.37 -9.60 4.49
CA LEU A 21 -1.83 -8.96 3.28
C LEU A 21 -2.09 -7.46 3.32
N HIS A 22 -3.31 -7.05 3.68
CA HIS A 22 -3.67 -5.64 3.74
C HIS A 22 -2.81 -4.90 4.76
N ALA A 23 -2.64 -5.44 5.97
CA ALA A 23 -1.84 -4.82 7.02
C ALA A 23 -0.37 -4.64 6.60
N GLU A 24 0.24 -5.64 5.96
CA GLU A 24 1.63 -5.53 5.49
C GLU A 24 1.77 -4.49 4.36
N LEU A 25 0.83 -4.44 3.43
CA LEU A 25 0.82 -3.43 2.36
C LEU A 25 0.64 -2.02 2.94
N GLU A 26 -0.27 -1.84 3.89
CA GLU A 26 -0.51 -0.57 4.58
C GLU A 26 0.73 -0.08 5.32
N ASP A 27 1.37 -0.97 6.09
CA ASP A 27 2.62 -0.66 6.81
C ASP A 27 3.72 -0.24 5.82
N ARG A 28 3.86 -0.99 4.72
CA ARG A 28 4.85 -0.68 3.68
C ARG A 28 4.61 0.68 3.03
N ILE A 29 3.36 1.03 2.76
CA ILE A 29 2.97 2.33 2.20
C ILE A 29 3.29 3.45 3.19
N ARG A 30 3.00 3.28 4.50
CA ARG A 30 3.34 4.26 5.54
C ARG A 30 4.84 4.47 5.67
N VAL A 31 5.63 3.39 5.64
CA VAL A 31 7.09 3.47 5.68
C VAL A 31 7.66 4.18 4.44
N ALA A 32 7.06 3.94 3.26
CA ALA A 32 7.48 4.61 2.03
C ALA A 32 7.04 6.08 1.96
N ASN A 33 5.92 6.44 2.60
CA ASN A 33 5.33 7.76 2.57
C ASN A 33 5.15 8.30 3.99
N PRO A 34 6.25 8.69 4.67
CA PRO A 34 6.19 9.19 6.05
C PRO A 34 5.48 10.55 6.19
N HIS A 35 5.22 11.24 5.08
CA HIS A 35 4.47 12.50 5.02
C HIS A 35 2.95 12.28 5.10
N LEU A 36 2.48 11.09 4.73
CA LEU A 36 1.06 10.76 4.72
C LEU A 36 0.59 10.34 6.11
N THR A 37 -0.51 10.94 6.54
CA THR A 37 -1.24 10.58 7.75
C THR A 37 -2.50 9.78 7.41
N ASP A 38 -2.95 8.92 8.33
CA ASP A 38 -4.16 8.11 8.14
C ASP A 38 -4.23 7.30 6.82
N VAL A 39 -3.12 6.63 6.46
CA VAL A 39 -3.06 5.71 5.32
C VAL A 39 -3.98 4.52 5.53
N ARG A 40 -4.91 4.32 4.59
CA ARG A 40 -5.85 3.19 4.55
C ARG A 40 -5.90 2.55 3.18
N LEU A 41 -5.64 1.25 3.11
CA LEU A 41 -5.70 0.51 1.86
C LEU A 41 -7.15 0.23 1.45
N GLU A 42 -7.51 0.54 0.20
CA GLU A 42 -8.81 0.20 -0.38
C GLU A 42 -8.73 -1.05 -1.26
N VAL A 43 -7.74 -1.12 -2.14
CA VAL A 43 -7.62 -2.17 -3.15
C VAL A 43 -6.18 -2.64 -3.21
N ALA A 44 -5.98 -3.95 -3.27
CA ALA A 44 -4.70 -4.57 -3.56
C ALA A 44 -4.86 -5.57 -4.71
N THR A 45 -4.33 -5.21 -5.87
CA THR A 45 -4.34 -6.04 -7.07
C THR A 45 -2.99 -6.71 -7.20
N ALA A 46 -2.99 -8.04 -7.17
CA ALA A 46 -1.77 -8.82 -7.32
C ALA A 46 -1.26 -8.73 -8.76
N THR A 47 -0.01 -8.30 -8.96
CA THR A 47 0.62 -8.27 -10.28
C THR A 47 1.30 -9.61 -10.59
N GLU A 48 1.61 -9.86 -11.85
CA GLU A 48 2.40 -11.03 -12.27
C GLU A 48 3.91 -10.88 -11.97
N THR A 49 4.32 -9.79 -11.33
CA THR A 49 5.72 -9.54 -10.98
C THR A 49 6.01 -10.03 -9.56
N TYR A 50 7.01 -10.89 -9.45
CA TYR A 50 7.53 -11.37 -8.17
C TYR A 50 8.84 -10.69 -7.83
N ASP A 51 9.13 -10.63 -6.54
CA ASP A 51 10.46 -10.26 -6.06
C ASP A 51 11.49 -11.35 -6.39
N ALA A 52 12.78 -11.02 -6.32
CA ALA A 52 13.88 -11.89 -6.76
C ALA A 52 13.85 -13.27 -6.07
N GLU A 53 13.37 -13.32 -4.83
CA GLU A 53 13.28 -14.54 -4.03
C GLU A 53 12.01 -15.38 -4.32
N ARG A 54 11.08 -14.89 -5.15
CA ARG A 54 9.75 -15.48 -5.43
C ARG A 54 8.87 -15.73 -4.20
N THR A 55 9.29 -15.29 -3.02
CA THR A 55 8.54 -15.33 -1.76
C THR A 55 7.59 -14.15 -1.63
N ARG A 56 7.87 -13.05 -2.32
CA ARG A 56 7.04 -11.85 -2.32
C ARG A 56 6.57 -11.51 -3.72
N ARG A 57 5.36 -10.95 -3.81
CA ARG A 57 4.77 -10.48 -5.06
C ARG A 57 4.52 -8.99 -4.96
N TRP A 58 4.60 -8.33 -6.11
CA TRP A 58 4.22 -6.93 -6.21
C TRP A 58 2.70 -6.81 -6.33
N TYR A 59 2.14 -5.90 -5.55
CA TYR A 59 0.73 -5.57 -5.57
C TYR A 59 0.60 -4.09 -5.97
N GLU A 60 -0.26 -3.83 -6.94
CA GLU A 60 -0.75 -2.49 -7.22
C GLU A 60 -1.80 -2.18 -6.16
N VAL A 61 -1.53 -1.15 -5.39
CA VAL A 61 -2.32 -0.78 -4.22
C VAL A 61 -2.93 0.58 -4.43
N THR A 62 -4.23 0.67 -4.22
CA THR A 62 -4.95 1.93 -4.13
C THR A 62 -5.25 2.18 -2.66
N TYR A 63 -4.77 3.30 -2.15
CA TYR A 63 -4.96 3.67 -0.74
C TYR A 63 -5.41 5.12 -0.65
N LEU A 64 -6.15 5.41 0.41
CA LEU A 64 -6.54 6.75 0.79
C LEU A 64 -5.61 7.21 1.90
N ALA A 65 -5.13 8.44 1.82
CA ALA A 65 -4.35 9.04 2.89
C ALA A 65 -4.67 10.53 2.99
N GLU A 66 -4.49 11.08 4.19
CA GLU A 66 -4.53 12.51 4.42
C GLU A 66 -3.14 13.08 4.24
N ASP A 67 -2.99 13.89 3.20
CA ASP A 67 -1.80 14.69 2.98
C ASP A 67 -2.00 16.09 3.58
N PRO A 68 -1.19 16.49 4.57
CA PRO A 68 -1.34 17.79 5.21
C PRO A 68 -0.87 18.96 4.31
N GLU A 69 -0.16 18.70 3.21
CA GLU A 69 0.41 19.73 2.33
C GLU A 69 -0.50 20.08 1.14
N ASP A 70 -1.31 19.14 0.64
CA ASP A 70 -2.26 19.32 -0.48
C ASP A 70 -3.45 20.26 -0.14
N ASN A 71 -3.59 20.64 1.13
CA ASN A 71 -4.59 21.61 1.59
C ASN A 71 -4.00 23.04 1.68
N SER A 72 -3.41 23.53 0.58
CA SER A 72 -2.88 24.90 0.42
C SER A 72 -3.74 25.75 -0.53
#